data_AF-A0A9P6FW07-F1
#
_entry.id   AF-A0A9P6FW07-F1
#
_cell.length_a   1.000
_cell.length_b   1.000
_cell.length_c   1.000
_cell.angle_alpha   90.00
_cell.angle_beta   90.00
_cell.angle_gamma   90.00
#
_symmetry.space_group_name_H-M   'P 1'
#
loop_
_entity.id
_entity.type
_entity.pdbx_description
1 polymer ?
#
loop_
_entity_poly.entity_id
_entity_poly.type
_entity_poly.pdbx_seq_one_letter_code
_entity_poly.pdbx_strand_id
1 'polypeptide(L)'
;MSTSVSSSQSATLIRLYRGYLRVISQWPSDPIRPTRNLKTALRSQVYESFHAPASAGANETLASRIADGERQLEALQKICRSDFKHKYPLSPKLLTPASNPNYYSKLIDMLEKETAKKNIEAIGAKEPSFFQKLFRTAK
;
A
#
# COMPACT_ATOMS: atom_id res chain seq x y z
N MET A 1 -23.06 -16.01 23.25
CA MET A 1 -22.35 -17.21 22.79
C MET A 1 -20.92 -16.80 22.46
N SER A 2 -19.97 -17.12 23.34
CA SER A 2 -18.56 -16.75 23.17
C SER A 2 -17.91 -17.75 22.20
N THR A 3 -17.53 -17.29 21.00
CA THR A 3 -16.80 -18.12 20.04
C THR A 3 -15.36 -18.25 20.53
N SER A 4 -15.03 -19.34 21.21
CA SER A 4 -13.66 -19.67 21.57
C SER A 4 -12.86 -19.98 20.29
N VAL A 5 -11.95 -19.09 19.91
CA VAL A 5 -11.02 -19.34 18.80
C VAL A 5 -10.06 -20.46 19.21
N SER A 6 -9.95 -21.50 18.39
CA SER A 6 -9.01 -22.61 18.64
C SER A 6 -7.56 -22.14 18.53
N SER A 7 -6.64 -22.73 19.30
CA SER A 7 -5.20 -22.38 19.30
C SER A 7 -4.54 -22.48 17.91
N SER A 8 -4.99 -23.42 17.08
CA SER A 8 -4.54 -23.56 15.68
C SER A 8 -4.98 -22.38 14.80
N GLN A 9 -6.20 -21.87 15.03
CA GLN A 9 -6.74 -20.74 14.28
C GLN A 9 -6.07 -19.42 14.68
N SER A 10 -5.77 -19.22 15.96
CA SER A 10 -5.05 -18.03 16.41
C SER A 10 -3.63 -17.95 15.83
N ALA A 11 -2.90 -19.08 15.79
CA ALA A 11 -1.59 -19.15 15.13
C ALA A 11 -1.68 -18.80 13.63
N THR A 12 -2.72 -19.29 12.95
CA THR A 12 -2.98 -18.99 11.53
C THR A 12 -3.27 -17.51 11.30
N LEU A 13 -4.09 -16.88 12.15
CA LEU A 13 -4.40 -15.45 12.07
C LEU A 13 -3.15 -14.58 12.25
N ILE A 14 -2.26 -14.93 13.19
CA ILE A 14 -0.99 -14.22 13.39
C ILE A 14 -0.10 -14.33 12.15
N ARG A 15 0.01 -15.53 11.56
CA ARG A 15 0.76 -15.76 10.32
C ARG A 15 0.21 -14.90 9.19
N LEU A 16 -1.12 -14.91 9.01
CA LEU A 16 -1.82 -14.17 7.97
C LEU A 16 -1.60 -12.66 8.12
N TYR A 17 -1.79 -12.12 9.34
CA TYR A 17 -1.58 -10.71 9.66
C TYR A 17 -0.15 -10.25 9.34
N ARG A 18 0.86 -11.01 9.79
CA ARG A 18 2.27 -10.73 9.47
C ARG A 18 2.56 -10.80 7.97
N GLY A 19 1.90 -11.72 7.27
CA GLY A 19 1.96 -11.84 5.81
C GLY A 19 1.50 -10.56 5.12
N TYR A 20 0.34 -10.04 5.49
CA TYR A 20 -0.17 -8.77 4.97
C TYR A 20 0.78 -7.61 5.24
N LEU A 21 1.27 -7.46 6.47
CA LEU A 21 2.20 -6.37 6.81
C LEU A 21 3.48 -6.39 5.97
N ARG A 22 4.02 -7.59 5.68
CA ARG A 22 5.20 -7.74 4.82
C ARG A 22 4.91 -7.27 3.39
N VAL A 23 3.79 -7.67 2.81
CA VAL A 23 3.40 -7.24 1.45
C VAL A 23 3.15 -5.73 1.41
N ILE A 24 2.46 -5.17 2.40
CA ILE A 24 2.21 -3.74 2.51
C ILE A 24 3.53 -2.96 2.60
N SER A 25 4.52 -3.45 3.35
CA SER A 25 5.83 -2.79 3.45
C SER A 25 6.54 -2.68 2.10
N GLN A 26 6.41 -3.71 1.25
CA GLN A 26 7.00 -3.80 -0.09
C GLN A 26 6.21 -3.00 -1.13
N TRP A 27 4.98 -2.59 -0.82
CA TRP A 27 4.15 -1.83 -1.75
C TRP A 27 4.79 -0.47 -2.08
N PRO A 28 4.82 -0.05 -3.36
CA PRO A 28 5.42 1.20 -3.78
C PRO A 28 4.73 2.42 -3.17
N SER A 29 5.50 3.49 -2.97
CA SER A 29 4.96 4.79 -2.57
C SER A 29 4.39 5.52 -3.78
N ASP A 30 3.23 6.17 -3.61
CA ASP A 30 2.62 7.02 -4.65
C ASP A 30 2.94 8.49 -4.33
N PRO A 31 3.94 9.11 -4.99
CA PRO A 31 4.33 10.50 -4.71
C PRO A 31 3.28 11.52 -5.20
N ILE A 32 2.38 11.12 -6.10
CA ILE A 32 1.38 12.01 -6.70
C ILE A 32 0.19 12.16 -5.74
N ARG A 33 -0.09 11.12 -4.95
CA ARG A 33 -1.20 11.08 -3.97
C ARG A 33 -0.68 10.71 -2.58
N PRO A 34 0.06 11.60 -1.91
CA PRO A 34 0.68 11.31 -0.62
C PRO A 34 -0.35 10.96 0.48
N THR A 35 -1.54 11.57 0.43
CA THR A 35 -2.60 11.39 1.44
C THR A 35 -3.56 10.23 1.16
N ARG A 36 -3.64 9.75 -0.08
CA ARG A 36 -4.56 8.68 -0.52
C ARG A 36 -3.80 7.59 -1.28
N ASN A 37 -2.73 7.09 -0.67
CA ASN A 37 -1.94 6.01 -1.26
C ASN A 37 -2.54 4.64 -0.91
N LEU A 38 -2.36 3.66 -1.80
CA LEU A 38 -2.88 2.31 -1.59
C LEU A 38 -2.26 1.63 -0.35
N LYS A 39 -1.01 1.97 -0.03
CA LYS A 39 -0.28 1.43 1.13
C LYS A 39 -0.98 1.75 2.47
N THR A 40 -1.46 2.98 2.63
CA THR A 40 -2.20 3.44 3.82
C THR A 40 -3.59 2.83 3.87
N ALA A 41 -4.29 2.78 2.73
CA ALA A 41 -5.60 2.12 2.63
C ALA A 41 -5.52 0.64 3.01
N LEU A 42 -4.56 -0.11 2.47
CA LEU A 42 -4.34 -1.52 2.82
C LEU A 42 -4.00 -1.69 4.31
N ARG A 43 -3.21 -0.77 4.88
CA ARG A 43 -2.86 -0.83 6.30
C ARG A 43 -4.08 -0.61 7.20
N SER A 44 -4.92 0.37 6.90
CA SER A 44 -6.16 0.62 7.65
C SER A 44 -7.13 -0.55 7.49
N GLN A 45 -7.34 -1.04 6.27
CA GLN A 45 -8.20 -2.20 6.02
C GLN A 45 -7.74 -3.44 6.79
N VAL A 46 -6.44 -3.76 6.78
CA VAL A 46 -5.91 -4.92 7.52
C VAL A 46 -6.04 -4.72 9.03
N TYR A 47 -5.81 -3.51 9.53
CA TYR A 47 -6.01 -3.22 10.96
C TYR A 47 -7.48 -3.41 11.36
N GLU A 48 -8.40 -2.81 10.62
CA GLU A 48 -9.84 -2.90 10.84
C GLU A 48 -10.34 -4.33 10.71
N SER A 49 -9.92 -5.08 9.69
CA SER A 49 -10.41 -6.45 9.45
C SER A 49 -10.02 -7.43 10.56
N PHE A 50 -8.85 -7.22 11.19
CA PHE A 50 -8.34 -8.06 12.27
C PHE A 50 -8.72 -7.58 13.68
N HIS A 51 -9.15 -6.32 13.84
CA HIS A 51 -9.58 -5.76 15.13
C HIS A 51 -11.10 -5.57 15.24
N ALA A 52 -11.81 -5.52 14.12
CA ALA A 52 -13.26 -5.41 14.14
C ALA A 52 -13.85 -6.62 14.89
N PRO A 53 -14.83 -6.39 15.79
CA PRO A 53 -15.58 -7.48 16.37
C PRO A 53 -16.18 -8.30 15.24
N ALA A 54 -16.25 -9.62 15.41
CA ALA A 54 -16.80 -10.53 14.41
C ALA A 54 -18.32 -10.30 14.23
N SER A 55 -18.70 -9.16 13.65
CA SER A 55 -20.03 -8.91 13.11
C SER A 55 -20.10 -9.62 11.77
N ALA A 56 -20.08 -10.95 11.84
CA ALA A 56 -20.34 -11.81 10.71
C ALA A 56 -21.77 -11.52 10.23
N GLY A 57 -21.94 -11.27 8.92
CA GLY A 57 -23.24 -11.51 8.30
C GLY A 57 -23.67 -12.95 8.62
N ALA A 58 -24.97 -13.20 8.71
CA ALA A 58 -25.56 -14.42 9.30
C ALA A 58 -25.01 -15.77 8.79
N ASN A 59 -24.23 -15.81 7.69
CA ASN A 59 -23.68 -17.00 7.06
C ASN A 59 -22.14 -17.08 7.03
N GLU A 60 -21.40 -16.11 7.58
CA GLU A 60 -19.93 -16.07 7.45
C GLU A 60 -19.23 -16.69 8.66
N THR A 61 -18.50 -17.78 8.43
CA THR A 61 -17.74 -18.48 9.49
C THR A 61 -16.32 -17.93 9.62
N LEU A 62 -15.69 -18.10 10.78
CA LEU A 62 -14.28 -17.73 10.95
C LEU A 62 -13.35 -18.49 9.98
N ALA A 63 -13.67 -19.76 9.71
CA ALA A 63 -12.88 -20.59 8.78
C ALA A 63 -12.95 -20.06 7.34
N SER A 64 -14.14 -19.64 6.86
CA SER A 64 -14.27 -19.05 5.53
C SER A 64 -13.51 -17.72 5.43
N ARG A 65 -13.56 -16.88 6.47
CA ARG A 65 -12.78 -15.63 6.52
C ARG A 65 -11.28 -15.85 6.42
N ILE A 66 -10.76 -16.87 7.11
CA ILE A 66 -9.35 -17.23 7.03
C ILE A 66 -9.00 -17.66 5.60
N ALA A 67 -9.82 -18.53 4.99
CA ALA A 67 -9.58 -19.02 3.63
C ALA A 67 -9.66 -17.90 2.57
N ASP A 68 -10.55 -16.92 2.75
CA ASP A 68 -10.63 -15.75 1.87
C ASP A 68 -9.42 -14.82 2.09
N GLY A 69 -9.00 -14.62 3.34
CA GLY A 69 -7.81 -13.85 3.67
C GLY A 69 -6.53 -14.45 3.07
N GLU A 70 -6.38 -15.77 3.10
CA GLU A 70 -5.23 -16.44 2.46
C GLU A 70 -5.22 -16.22 0.94
N ARG A 71 -6.38 -16.34 0.27
CA ARG A 71 -6.52 -16.05 -1.17
C ARG A 71 -6.20 -14.59 -1.51
N GLN A 72 -6.68 -13.66 -0.70
CA GLN A 72 -6.38 -12.23 -0.88
C GLN A 72 -4.89 -11.93 -0.68
N LEU A 73 -4.25 -12.52 0.33
CA LEU A 73 -2.82 -12.36 0.56
C LEU A 73 -2.01 -12.88 -0.63
N GLU A 74 -2.35 -14.06 -1.16
CA GLU A 74 -1.71 -14.63 -2.34
C GLU A 74 -1.85 -13.69 -3.56
N ALA A 75 -3.06 -13.17 -3.80
CA ALA A 75 -3.30 -12.23 -4.89
C ALA A 75 -2.46 -10.96 -4.75
N LEU A 76 -2.39 -10.37 -3.55
CA LEU A 76 -1.56 -9.19 -3.29
C LEU A 76 -0.07 -9.47 -3.51
N GLN A 77 0.43 -10.66 -3.13
CA GLN A 77 1.81 -11.06 -3.38
C GLN A 77 2.12 -11.13 -4.88
N LYS A 78 1.22 -11.73 -5.68
CA LYS A 78 1.38 -11.82 -7.15
C LYS A 78 1.39 -10.44 -7.81
N ILE A 79 0.53 -9.53 -7.36
CA ILE A 79 0.50 -8.15 -7.87
C ILE A 79 1.78 -7.42 -7.49
N CYS A 80 2.23 -7.51 -6.24
CA CYS A 80 3.43 -6.84 -5.75
C CYS A 80 4.70 -7.29 -6.51
N ARG A 81 4.80 -8.58 -6.83
CA ARG A 81 5.91 -9.15 -7.62
C ARG A 81 5.80 -8.88 -9.12
N SER A 82 4.73 -8.24 -9.58
CA SER A 82 4.46 -7.99 -10.99
C SER A 82 4.39 -9.27 -11.84
N ASP A 83 3.98 -10.40 -11.26
CA ASP A 83 3.96 -11.71 -11.94
C ASP A 83 3.17 -11.67 -13.26
N PHE A 84 2.06 -10.92 -13.29
CA PHE A 84 1.20 -10.78 -14.46
C PHE A 84 1.81 -9.94 -15.58
N LYS A 85 2.74 -9.03 -15.27
CA LYS A 85 3.50 -8.27 -16.28
C LYS A 85 4.38 -9.21 -17.10
N HIS A 86 4.97 -10.21 -16.46
CA HIS A 86 5.84 -11.20 -17.09
C HIS A 86 5.03 -12.31 -17.77
N LYS A 87 3.92 -12.74 -17.14
CA LYS A 87 3.06 -13.79 -17.68
C LYS A 87 2.29 -13.36 -18.94
N TYR A 88 1.87 -12.10 -18.99
CA TYR A 88 1.09 -11.54 -20.10
C TYR A 88 1.78 -10.29 -20.65
N PRO A 89 2.90 -10.43 -21.38
CA PRO A 89 3.64 -9.30 -21.90
C PRO A 89 2.79 -8.54 -22.93
N LEU A 90 2.73 -7.22 -22.77
CA LEU A 90 2.02 -6.34 -23.69
C LEU A 90 2.95 -5.88 -24.81
N SER A 91 2.37 -5.58 -25.98
CA SER A 91 3.12 -5.01 -27.10
C SER A 91 3.69 -3.63 -26.73
N PRO A 92 4.96 -3.33 -27.07
CA PRO A 92 5.54 -2.01 -26.83
C PRO A 92 4.81 -0.89 -27.60
N LYS A 93 4.07 -1.25 -28.65
CA LYS A 93 3.23 -0.32 -29.43
C LYS A 93 2.09 0.28 -28.61
N LEU A 94 1.67 -0.38 -27.54
CA LEU A 94 0.59 0.10 -26.67
C LEU A 94 0.99 1.39 -25.92
N LEU A 95 2.28 1.57 -25.64
CA LEU A 95 2.83 2.77 -24.99
C LEU A 95 3.38 3.80 -25.98
N THR A 96 3.26 3.56 -27.29
CA THR A 96 3.78 4.43 -28.35
C THR A 96 2.70 4.66 -29.42
N PRO A 97 1.70 5.50 -29.13
CA PRO A 97 0.60 5.72 -30.05
C PRO A 97 1.11 6.36 -31.35
N ALA A 98 0.55 5.96 -32.49
CA ALA A 98 1.03 6.38 -33.81
C ALA A 98 1.00 7.90 -34.02
N SER A 99 0.05 8.60 -33.39
CA SER A 99 -0.08 10.06 -33.46
C SER A 99 1.01 10.81 -32.68
N ASN A 100 1.53 10.23 -31.58
CA ASN A 100 2.59 10.83 -30.77
C ASN A 100 3.36 9.74 -30.02
N PRO A 101 4.45 9.22 -30.60
CA PRO A 101 5.23 8.13 -30.00
C PRO A 101 5.78 8.46 -28.61
N ASN A 102 6.00 9.74 -28.30
CA ASN A 102 6.58 10.21 -27.05
C ASN A 102 5.53 10.69 -26.03
N TYR A 103 4.24 10.38 -26.22
CA TYR A 103 3.18 10.90 -25.37
C TYR A 103 3.35 10.47 -23.91
N TYR A 104 3.44 9.17 -23.63
CA TYR A 104 3.51 8.67 -22.27
C TYR A 104 4.85 8.94 -21.58
N SER A 105 5.97 8.97 -22.31
CA SER A 105 7.27 9.36 -21.75
C SER A 105 7.27 10.82 -21.29
N LYS A 106 6.74 11.74 -22.11
CA LYS A 106 6.58 13.15 -21.71
C LYS A 106 5.67 13.31 -20.50
N LEU A 107 4.59 12.54 -20.40
CA LEU A 107 3.70 12.57 -19.23
C LEU A 107 4.42 12.12 -17.96
N ILE A 108 5.21 11.04 -18.03
CA ILE A 108 6.00 10.56 -16.89
C ILE A 108 7.02 11.63 -16.47
N ASP A 109 7.76 12.21 -17.41
CA ASP A 109 8.74 13.28 -17.12
C ASP A 109 8.08 14.49 -16.44
N MET A 110 6.91 14.91 -16.92
CA MET A 110 6.15 16.01 -16.31
C MET A 110 5.73 15.67 -14.88
N LEU A 111 5.24 14.45 -14.67
CA LEU A 111 4.78 13.97 -13.36
C LEU A 111 5.93 13.86 -12.35
N GLU A 112 7.08 13.35 -12.78
CA GLU A 112 8.29 13.27 -11.96
C GLU A 112 8.80 14.67 -11.58
N LYS A 113 8.79 15.62 -12.53
CA LYS A 113 9.16 17.01 -12.25
C LYS A 113 8.23 17.65 -11.22
N GLU A 114 6.92 17.48 -11.36
CA GLU A 114 5.95 18.05 -10.41
C GLU A 114 6.04 17.43 -9.01
N THR A 115 6.26 16.12 -8.93
CA THR A 115 6.47 15.45 -7.63
C THR A 115 7.79 15.87 -6.97
N ALA A 116 8.87 16.02 -7.75
CA ALA A 116 10.16 16.51 -7.26
C ALA A 116 10.05 17.96 -6.72
N LYS A 117 9.37 18.85 -7.45
CA LYS A 117 9.12 20.24 -7.01
C LYS A 117 8.38 20.29 -5.67
N LYS A 118 7.29 19.54 -5.53
CA LYS A 118 6.51 19.48 -4.26
C LYS A 118 7.36 18.99 -3.08
N ASN A 119 8.27 18.03 -3.32
CA ASN A 119 9.19 17.56 -2.28
C ASN A 119 10.18 18.65 -1.86
N ILE A 120 10.70 19.46 -2.80
CA ILE A 120 11.60 20.58 -2.52
C ILE A 120 10.86 21.69 -1.73
N GLU A 121 9.64 22.04 -2.13
CA GLU A 121 8.81 23.01 -1.42
C GLU A 121 8.49 22.54 0.00
N ALA A 122 8.18 21.26 0.20
CA ALA A 122 7.95 20.68 1.53
C ALA A 122 9.20 20.68 2.43
N ILE A 123 10.40 20.63 1.85
CA ILE A 123 11.66 20.77 2.59
C ILE A 123 11.91 22.23 2.96
N GLY A 124 11.65 23.17 2.03
CA GLY A 124 11.79 24.61 2.24
C GLY A 124 10.76 25.21 3.21
N ALA A 125 9.59 24.59 3.36
CA ALA A 125 8.53 25.03 4.25
C ALA A 125 8.58 24.43 5.67
N LYS A 126 9.58 23.59 6.00
CA LYS A 126 9.77 23.13 7.37
C LYS A 126 10.29 24.28 8.22
N GLU A 127 9.39 24.92 8.98
CA GLU A 127 9.74 25.77 10.12
C GLU A 127 10.86 25.10 10.93
N PRO A 128 11.91 25.85 11.34
CA PRO A 128 13.01 25.26 12.08
C PRO A 128 12.47 24.55 13.32
N SER A 129 12.90 23.31 13.51
CA SER A 129 12.47 22.46 14.63
C SER A 129 12.68 23.19 15.95
N PHE A 130 11.82 22.93 16.93
CA PHE A 130 11.88 23.55 18.26
C PHE A 130 13.31 23.56 18.85
N PHE A 131 14.05 22.46 18.71
CA PHE A 131 15.46 22.36 19.14
C PHE A 131 16.40 23.26 18.34
N GLN A 132 16.18 23.42 17.04
CA GLN A 132 16.95 24.32 16.18
C GLN A 132 16.69 25.79 16.51
N LYS A 133 15.48 26.13 16.99
CA LYS A 133 15.17 27.44 17.58
C LYS A 133 15.85 27.61 18.95
N LEU A 134 15.82 26.58 19.80
CA LEU A 134 16.38 26.58 21.16
C LEU A 134 17.93 26.75 21.19
N PHE A 135 18.65 26.12 20.26
CA PHE A 135 20.12 26.22 20.18
C PHE A 135 20.62 27.40 19.33
N ARG A 136 19.73 28.19 18.70
CA ARG A 136 20.12 29.41 17.96
C ARG A 136 20.15 30.67 18.82
N THR A 137 19.54 30.65 20.00
CA THR A 137 19.43 31.78 20.93
C THR A 137 20.55 31.84 21.98
N ALA A 138 21.54 30.95 21.91
CA ALA A 138 22.71 31.01 22.77
C ALA A 138 23.86 31.71 22.04
N LYS A 139 23.91 33.05 22.14
CA LYS A 139 25.08 33.85 21.84
C LYS A 139 25.23 34.93 22.90
#